data_AF-A0A975FYY2-F1
#
_entry.id   AF-A0A975FYY2-F1
#
_cell.length_a   1.000
_cell.length_b   1.000
_cell.length_c   1.000
_cell.angle_alpha   90.00
_cell.angle_beta   90.00
_cell.angle_gamma   90.00
#
_symmetry.space_group_name_H-M   'P 1'
#
loop_
_entity.id
_entity.type
_entity.pdbx_description
1 polymer ?
#
loop_
_entity_poly.entity_id
_entity_poly.type
_entity_poly.pdbx_seq_one_letter_code
_entity_poly.pdbx_strand_id
1 'polypeptide(L)'
;MAEIAAAHTTVSDKIRALNAEGVPRAEIARFLGKRYQHVRNVLVADAEQGPTYVVGRAELAPVAEAAQPFVHEPVFEQRSGGIYRLVVRDDGVLVLPPAVREALGVPAGGVVMANLSDEEFSVISSAKAGRRAQEMVRATIGTGGPSLVDELIADRRREAAREEADD
;
A
#
# COMPACT_ATOMS: atom_id res chain seq x y z
N MET A 1 -39.49 -2.31 23.81
CA MET A 1 -38.57 -2.65 22.69
C MET A 1 -39.11 -2.23 21.32
N ALA A 2 -40.33 -2.64 20.92
CA ALA A 2 -40.85 -2.31 19.57
C ALA A 2 -41.07 -0.82 19.31
N GLU A 3 -41.56 -0.07 20.30
CA GLU A 3 -41.79 1.37 20.19
C GLU A 3 -40.48 2.16 20.03
N ILE A 4 -39.47 1.86 20.85
CA ILE A 4 -38.12 2.42 20.76
C ILE A 4 -37.49 2.12 19.40
N ALA A 5 -37.60 0.88 18.91
CA ALA A 5 -37.04 0.48 17.63
C ALA A 5 -37.78 1.07 16.41
N ALA A 6 -39.04 1.48 16.55
CA ALA A 6 -39.82 2.09 15.48
C ALA A 6 -39.43 3.56 15.24
N ALA A 7 -38.92 4.25 16.26
CA ALA A 7 -38.47 5.64 16.18
C ALA A 7 -37.18 5.83 15.36
N HIS A 8 -36.50 4.73 15.00
CA HIS A 8 -35.23 4.77 14.30
C HIS A 8 -35.30 4.05 12.95
N THR A 9 -34.60 4.59 11.95
CA THR A 9 -34.59 4.06 10.59
C THR A 9 -33.52 3.00 10.40
N THR A 10 -32.33 3.17 10.96
CA THR A 10 -31.23 2.21 10.78
C THR A 10 -31.20 1.12 11.85
N VAL A 11 -30.62 -0.03 11.52
CA VAL A 11 -30.43 -1.13 12.48
C VAL A 11 -29.49 -0.71 13.61
N SER A 12 -28.44 0.05 13.31
CA SER A 12 -27.46 0.52 14.30
C SER A 12 -28.10 1.49 15.30
N ASP A 13 -28.95 2.41 14.84
CA ASP A 13 -29.66 3.36 15.71
C ASP A 13 -30.63 2.66 16.65
N LYS A 14 -31.34 1.63 16.15
CA LYS A 14 -32.18 0.77 16.99
C LYS A 14 -31.37 0.04 18.06
N ILE A 15 -30.19 -0.47 17.70
CA ILE A 15 -29.27 -1.13 18.65
C ILE A 15 -28.84 -0.14 19.74
N ARG A 16 -28.49 1.09 19.38
CA ARG A 16 -28.07 2.15 20.30
C ARG A 16 -29.20 2.55 21.25
N ALA A 17 -30.39 2.82 20.70
CA ALA A 17 -31.56 3.22 21.48
C ALA A 17 -31.99 2.13 22.47
N LEU A 18 -31.99 0.86 22.04
CA LEU A 18 -32.30 -0.25 22.95
C LEU A 18 -31.22 -0.44 24.03
N ASN A 19 -29.94 -0.26 23.71
CA ASN A 19 -28.87 -0.37 24.70
C ASN A 19 -28.88 0.80 25.71
N ALA A 20 -29.23 2.01 25.27
CA ALA A 20 -29.38 3.19 26.13
C ALA A 20 -30.48 3.00 27.19
N GLU A 21 -31.55 2.29 26.83
CA GLU A 21 -32.62 1.86 27.75
C GLU A 21 -32.23 0.65 28.63
N GLY A 22 -30.95 0.25 28.61
CA GLY A 22 -30.42 -0.82 29.45
C GLY A 22 -30.76 -2.24 28.98
N VAL A 23 -31.30 -2.41 27.77
CA VAL A 23 -31.66 -3.73 27.25
C VAL A 23 -30.40 -4.58 27.03
N PRO A 24 -30.34 -5.83 27.52
CA PRO A 24 -29.19 -6.70 27.32
C PRO A 24 -28.91 -6.98 25.84
N ARG A 25 -27.62 -6.96 25.46
CA ARG A 25 -27.17 -7.16 24.06
C ARG A 25 -27.72 -8.44 23.40
N ALA A 26 -27.83 -9.52 24.16
CA ALA A 26 -28.39 -10.78 23.67
C ALA A 26 -29.89 -10.66 23.32
N GLU A 27 -30.63 -9.86 24.09
CA GLU A 27 -32.03 -9.62 23.86
C GLU A 27 -32.26 -8.68 22.67
N ILE A 28 -31.41 -7.65 22.51
CA ILE A 28 -31.37 -6.80 21.31
C ILE A 28 -31.11 -7.65 20.06
N ALA A 29 -30.12 -8.54 20.12
CA ALA A 29 -29.76 -9.42 19.01
C ALA A 29 -30.93 -10.32 18.60
N ARG A 30 -31.60 -10.94 19.59
CA ARG A 30 -32.77 -11.79 19.37
C ARG A 30 -33.95 -11.00 18.79
N PHE A 31 -34.22 -9.81 19.34
CA PHE A 31 -35.32 -8.94 18.91
C PHE A 31 -35.15 -8.43 17.47
N LEU A 32 -33.93 -8.05 17.09
CA LEU A 32 -33.63 -7.53 15.75
C LEU A 32 -33.27 -8.61 14.72
N GLY A 33 -33.25 -9.89 15.11
CA GLY A 33 -32.84 -10.99 14.23
C GLY A 33 -31.39 -10.86 13.75
N LYS A 34 -30.50 -10.32 14.61
CA LYS A 34 -29.07 -10.11 14.29
C LYS A 34 -28.19 -11.02 15.14
N ARG A 35 -26.99 -11.31 14.63
CA ARG A 35 -25.97 -12.04 15.38
C ARG A 35 -25.50 -11.19 16.57
N TYR A 36 -25.31 -11.81 17.75
CA TYR A 36 -24.80 -11.15 18.96
C TYR A 36 -23.54 -10.29 18.72
N GLN A 37 -22.60 -10.81 17.92
CA GLN A 37 -21.36 -10.08 17.59
C GLN A 37 -21.62 -8.77 16.84
N HIS A 38 -22.69 -8.67 16.04
CA HIS A 38 -23.05 -7.44 15.34
C HIS A 38 -23.49 -6.35 16.31
N VAL A 39 -24.32 -6.69 17.29
CA VAL A 39 -24.72 -5.78 18.38
C VAL A 39 -23.52 -5.36 19.21
N ARG A 40 -22.63 -6.29 19.55
CA ARG A 40 -21.37 -5.98 20.26
C ARG A 40 -20.50 -5.02 19.46
N ASN A 41 -20.27 -5.26 18.17
CA ASN A 41 -19.41 -4.41 17.36
C ASN A 41 -19.94 -2.97 17.25
N VAL A 42 -21.26 -2.80 17.06
CA VAL A 42 -21.90 -1.47 16.99
C VAL A 42 -21.69 -0.69 18.29
N LEU A 43 -21.75 -1.35 19.44
CA LEU A 43 -21.60 -0.71 20.76
C LEU A 43 -20.14 -0.54 21.19
N VAL A 44 -19.22 -1.41 20.73
CA VAL A 44 -17.78 -1.32 21.02
C VAL A 44 -17.13 -0.23 20.17
N ALA A 45 -17.50 -0.11 18.89
CA ALA A 45 -16.98 0.94 18.01
C ALA A 45 -17.27 2.36 18.55
N ASP A 46 -18.38 2.54 19.28
CA ASP A 46 -18.74 3.80 19.94
C ASP A 46 -17.92 4.04 21.22
N ALA A 47 -17.56 2.99 21.96
CA ALA A 47 -16.72 3.11 23.16
C ALA A 47 -15.26 3.48 22.82
N GLU A 48 -14.79 3.11 21.62
CA GLU A 48 -13.48 3.49 21.09
C GLU A 48 -13.49 4.90 20.46
N GLN A 49 -14.66 5.41 20.08
CA GLN A 49 -14.88 6.81 19.72
C GLN A 49 -15.10 7.63 20.99
N GLY A 50 -14.00 8.01 21.66
CA GLY A 50 -14.03 8.89 22.83
C GLY A 50 -14.81 10.20 22.61
N PRO A 51 -15.12 10.95 23.69
CA PRO A 51 -16.01 12.11 23.61
C PRO A 51 -15.51 13.12 22.58
N THR A 52 -16.41 13.57 21.70
CA THR A 52 -16.18 14.72 20.83
C THR A 52 -15.88 15.95 21.69
N TYR A 53 -14.63 16.39 21.72
CA TYR A 53 -14.26 17.63 22.41
C TYR A 53 -14.88 18.81 21.67
N VAL A 54 -15.77 19.54 22.34
CA VAL A 54 -16.19 20.88 21.90
C VAL A 54 -15.10 21.85 22.33
N VAL A 55 -14.21 22.20 21.40
CA VAL A 55 -13.30 23.34 21.58
C VAL A 55 -14.10 24.63 21.35
N GLY A 56 -13.89 25.60 22.24
CA GLY A 56 -14.71 26.79 22.42
C GLY A 56 -15.00 27.61 21.16
N ARG A 57 -16.11 28.34 21.26
CA ARG A 57 -16.72 29.29 20.32
C ARG A 57 -15.69 30.13 19.54
N ALA A 58 -15.27 29.60 18.39
CA ALA A 58 -14.86 30.39 17.25
C ALA A 58 -15.86 30.07 16.14
N GLU A 59 -16.46 31.09 15.52
CA GLU A 59 -17.23 30.90 14.30
C GLU A 59 -16.27 30.46 13.20
N LEU A 60 -16.07 29.15 13.10
CA LEU A 60 -15.44 28.53 11.95
C LEU A 60 -16.51 28.47 10.87
N ALA A 61 -16.26 29.17 9.75
CA ALA A 61 -17.01 28.98 8.52
C ALA A 61 -17.16 27.47 8.24
N PRO A 62 -18.29 27.01 7.67
CA PRO A 62 -18.52 25.58 7.45
C PRO A 62 -17.41 25.05 6.56
N VAL A 63 -16.42 24.41 7.17
CA VAL A 63 -15.55 23.49 6.47
C VAL A 63 -16.47 22.33 6.15
N ALA A 64 -17.01 22.35 4.93
CA ALA A 64 -17.55 21.16 4.32
C ALA A 64 -16.37 20.19 4.21
N GLU A 65 -16.12 19.47 5.29
CA GLU A 65 -15.32 18.27 5.29
C GLU A 65 -16.13 17.29 4.44
N ALA A 66 -15.94 17.38 3.12
CA ALA A 66 -16.24 16.28 2.24
C ALA A 66 -15.57 15.09 2.90
N ALA A 67 -16.38 14.17 3.43
CA ALA A 67 -15.93 12.98 4.12
C ALA A 67 -14.79 12.40 3.28
N GLN A 68 -13.56 12.57 3.75
CA GLN A 68 -12.44 11.94 3.06
C GLN A 68 -12.74 10.46 3.19
N PRO A 69 -12.95 9.73 2.08
CA PRO A 69 -13.20 8.31 2.17
C PRO A 69 -12.05 7.72 2.96
N PHE A 70 -12.39 7.02 4.03
CA PHE A 70 -11.46 6.30 4.89
C PHE A 70 -10.43 5.62 3.97
N VAL A 71 -9.20 6.12 3.97
CA VAL A 71 -8.16 5.60 3.07
C VAL A 71 -7.88 4.19 3.58
N HIS A 72 -8.51 3.20 2.94
CA HIS A 72 -8.18 1.81 3.17
C HIS A 72 -6.66 1.70 3.04
N GLU A 73 -5.99 1.18 4.08
CA GLU A 73 -4.63 0.69 3.94
C GLU A 73 -4.55 -0.09 2.63
N PRO A 74 -3.51 0.12 1.81
CA PRO A 74 -3.44 -0.46 0.47
C PRO A 74 -3.72 -1.97 0.57
N VAL A 75 -4.86 -2.38 0.02
CA VAL A 75 -5.33 -3.76 0.08
C VAL A 75 -4.53 -4.58 -0.93
N PHE A 76 -3.38 -5.07 -0.50
CA PHE A 76 -2.64 -6.09 -1.24
C PHE A 76 -3.00 -7.47 -0.67
N GLU A 77 -3.50 -8.34 -1.55
CA GLU A 77 -3.75 -9.75 -1.23
C GLU A 77 -2.67 -10.59 -1.90
N GLN A 78 -1.87 -11.29 -1.11
CA GLN A 78 -0.97 -12.30 -1.65
C GLN A 78 -1.81 -13.51 -2.06
N ARG A 79 -1.79 -13.81 -3.36
CA ARG A 79 -2.36 -15.06 -3.89
C ARG A 79 -1.27 -16.13 -3.89
N SER A 80 -1.70 -17.39 -3.90
CA SER A 80 -0.79 -18.53 -4.03
C SER A 80 0.16 -18.36 -5.23
N GLY A 81 1.43 -18.73 -5.07
CA GLY A 81 2.42 -18.70 -6.16
C GLY A 81 3.16 -17.36 -6.35
N GLY A 82 3.15 -16.45 -5.37
CA GLY A 82 3.93 -15.20 -5.46
C GLY A 82 3.28 -14.10 -6.31
N ILE A 83 2.01 -14.27 -6.67
CA ILE A 83 1.20 -13.27 -7.36
C ILE A 83 0.56 -12.36 -6.33
N TYR A 84 0.67 -11.05 -6.52
CA TYR A 84 0.03 -10.06 -5.66
C TYR A 84 -1.06 -9.34 -6.43
N ARG A 85 -2.27 -9.27 -5.85
CA ARG A 85 -3.29 -8.35 -6.35
C ARG A 85 -2.98 -6.97 -5.78
N LEU A 86 -2.66 -6.03 -6.66
CA LEU A 86 -2.43 -4.62 -6.31
C LEU A 86 -3.61 -3.77 -6.80
N VAL A 87 -3.93 -2.73 -6.06
CA VAL A 87 -4.91 -1.71 -6.45
C VAL A 87 -4.13 -0.48 -6.87
N VAL A 88 -4.38 -0.02 -8.10
CA VAL A 88 -3.92 1.29 -8.57
C VAL A 88 -4.86 2.32 -7.96
N ARG A 89 -4.31 3.28 -7.23
CA ARG A 89 -5.08 4.39 -6.67
C ARG A 89 -5.51 5.36 -7.76
N ASP A 90 -6.46 6.24 -7.45
CA ASP A 90 -6.98 7.23 -8.41
C ASP A 90 -5.89 8.20 -8.92
N ASP A 91 -4.81 8.38 -8.16
CA ASP A 91 -3.61 9.17 -8.51
C ASP A 91 -2.56 8.37 -9.31
N GLY A 92 -2.86 7.11 -9.68
CA GLY A 92 -1.95 6.23 -10.41
C GLY A 92 -0.89 5.54 -9.55
N VAL A 93 -0.91 5.72 -8.22
CA VAL A 93 0.11 5.14 -7.33
C VAL A 93 -0.16 3.66 -7.08
N LEU A 94 0.88 2.84 -7.30
CA LEU A 94 0.95 1.44 -6.89
C LEU A 94 1.82 1.31 -5.63
N VAL A 95 1.26 0.76 -4.57
CA VAL A 95 2.01 0.50 -3.33
C VAL A 95 2.61 -0.90 -3.37
N LEU A 96 3.94 -0.98 -3.32
CA LEU A 96 4.66 -2.23 -3.21
C LEU A 96 4.52 -2.80 -1.78
N PRO A 97 3.99 -4.03 -1.61
CA PRO A 97 3.90 -4.68 -0.30
C PRO A 97 5.27 -4.83 0.36
N PRO A 98 5.36 -4.82 1.71
CA PRO A 98 6.63 -4.98 2.43
C PRO A 98 7.41 -6.22 2.03
N ALA A 99 6.73 -7.36 1.88
CA ALA A 99 7.35 -8.63 1.46
C ALA A 99 7.98 -8.54 0.05
N VAL A 100 7.34 -7.81 -0.88
CA VAL A 100 7.88 -7.60 -2.23
C VAL A 100 9.08 -6.67 -2.19
N ARG A 101 9.02 -5.59 -1.39
CA ARG A 101 10.15 -4.67 -1.21
C ARG A 101 11.37 -5.37 -0.63
N GLU A 102 11.18 -6.21 0.39
CA GLU A 102 12.25 -7.00 1.01
C GLU A 102 12.86 -7.98 0.01
N ALA A 103 12.03 -8.72 -0.73
CA ALA A 103 12.49 -9.65 -1.77
C ALA A 103 13.25 -8.95 -2.91
N LEU A 104 12.89 -7.70 -3.23
CA LEU A 104 13.59 -6.88 -4.21
C LEU A 104 14.82 -6.15 -3.63
N GLY A 105 15.01 -6.16 -2.30
CA GLY A 105 16.09 -5.46 -1.61
C GLY A 105 15.96 -3.93 -1.66
N VAL A 106 14.73 -3.41 -1.68
CA VAL A 106 14.45 -1.98 -1.88
C VAL A 106 14.11 -1.31 -0.54
N PRO A 107 14.94 -0.36 -0.05
CA PRO A 107 14.65 0.38 1.16
C PRO A 107 13.45 1.33 0.98
N ALA A 108 12.92 1.86 2.08
CA ALA A 108 11.88 2.90 2.00
C ALA A 108 12.42 4.12 1.23
N GLY A 109 11.67 4.60 0.23
CA GLY A 109 12.12 5.67 -0.66
C GLY A 109 13.16 5.23 -1.71
N GLY A 110 13.46 3.94 -1.81
CA GLY A 110 14.34 3.40 -2.84
C GLY A 110 13.70 3.37 -4.24
N VAL A 111 14.53 3.13 -5.25
CA VAL A 111 14.13 3.08 -6.66
C VAL A 111 14.12 1.64 -7.16
N VAL A 112 13.12 1.31 -7.98
CA VAL A 112 13.02 0.03 -8.70
C VAL A 112 13.12 0.25 -10.20
N MET A 113 13.59 -0.76 -10.91
CA MET A 113 13.52 -0.78 -12.38
C MET A 113 12.31 -1.61 -12.78
N ALA A 114 11.51 -1.11 -13.71
CA ALA A 114 10.37 -1.82 -14.26
C ALA A 114 10.51 -1.89 -15.78
N ASN A 115 10.19 -3.05 -16.33
CA ASN A 115 10.09 -3.24 -17.77
C ASN A 115 8.62 -3.34 -18.15
N LEU A 116 8.22 -2.58 -19.17
CA LEU A 116 6.90 -2.68 -19.78
C LEU A 116 7.07 -3.43 -21.10
N SER A 117 6.34 -4.53 -21.28
CA SER A 117 6.34 -5.29 -22.54
C SER A 117 4.93 -5.76 -22.82
N ASP A 118 4.37 -5.30 -23.93
CA ASP A 118 2.98 -5.52 -24.35
C ASP A 118 1.98 -5.25 -23.20
N GLU A 119 1.55 -6.30 -22.50
CA GLU A 119 0.57 -6.27 -21.41
C GLU A 119 1.17 -6.60 -20.03
N GLU A 120 2.49 -6.79 -19.92
CA GLU A 120 3.19 -7.15 -18.69
C GLU A 120 4.07 -5.99 -18.17
N PHE A 121 3.86 -5.63 -16.90
CA PHE A 121 4.71 -4.69 -16.17
C PHE A 121 5.52 -5.44 -15.11
N SER A 122 6.78 -5.72 -15.42
CA SER A 122 7.66 -6.54 -14.58
C SER A 122 8.63 -5.67 -13.79
N VAL A 123 8.45 -5.62 -12.47
CA VAL A 123 9.36 -4.93 -11.56
C VAL A 123 10.50 -5.87 -11.18
N ILE A 124 11.74 -5.42 -11.39
CA ILE A 124 12.95 -6.19 -11.08
C ILE A 124 13.85 -5.40 -10.12
N SER A 125 14.61 -6.14 -9.29
CA SER A 125 15.60 -5.51 -8.43
C SER A 125 16.72 -4.91 -9.28
N SER A 126 17.35 -3.84 -8.79
CA SER A 126 18.50 -3.20 -9.45
C SER A 126 19.65 -4.18 -9.70
N ALA A 127 19.91 -5.09 -8.75
CA ALA A 127 20.89 -6.17 -8.91
C ALA A 127 20.50 -7.18 -10.01
N LYS A 128 19.20 -7.51 -10.15
CA LYS A 128 18.70 -8.39 -11.22
C LYS A 128 18.71 -7.67 -12.58
N ALA A 129 18.40 -6.38 -12.62
CA ALA A 129 18.50 -5.54 -13.81
C ALA A 129 19.95 -5.49 -14.31
N GLY A 130 20.92 -5.27 -13.41
CA GLY A 130 22.35 -5.29 -13.75
C GLY A 130 22.81 -6.65 -14.31
N ARG A 131 22.41 -7.75 -13.67
CA ARG A 131 22.72 -9.10 -14.19
C ARG A 131 22.08 -9.38 -15.55
N ARG A 132 20.81 -9.02 -15.74
CA ARG A 132 20.11 -9.22 -17.02
C ARG A 132 20.73 -8.37 -18.14
N ALA A 133 21.14 -7.13 -17.83
CA ALA A 133 21.90 -6.29 -18.76
C ALA A 133 23.25 -6.93 -19.12
N GLN A 134 23.99 -7.42 -18.12
CA GLN A 134 25.26 -8.14 -18.34
C GLN A 134 25.07 -9.42 -19.15
N GLU A 135 23.98 -10.17 -18.93
CA GLU A 135 23.64 -11.37 -19.70
C GLU A 135 23.28 -11.04 -21.15
N MET A 136 22.48 -10.01 -21.40
CA MET A 136 22.18 -9.54 -22.76
C MET A 136 23.46 -9.13 -23.49
N VAL A 137 24.31 -8.34 -22.84
CA VAL A 137 25.61 -7.92 -23.38
C VAL A 137 26.51 -9.13 -23.66
N ARG A 138 26.59 -10.10 -22.75
CA ARG A 138 27.35 -11.35 -22.96
C ARG A 138 26.79 -12.20 -24.08
N ALA A 139 25.47 -12.25 -24.24
CA ALA A 139 24.82 -12.98 -25.34
C ALA A 139 25.11 -12.33 -26.71
N THR A 140 25.20 -10.99 -26.76
CA THR A 140 25.53 -10.25 -27.99
C THR A 140 27.02 -10.32 -28.34
N ILE A 141 27.92 -10.31 -27.34
CA ILE A 141 29.38 -10.23 -27.55
C ILE A 141 30.05 -11.62 -27.57
N GLY A 142 29.37 -12.65 -27.04
CA GLY A 142 29.91 -14.01 -26.89
C GLY A 142 30.81 -14.15 -25.65
N THR A 143 30.85 -15.33 -25.04
CA THR A 143 31.56 -15.60 -23.77
C THR A 143 33.10 -15.70 -23.88
N GLY A 144 33.68 -15.30 -25.01
CA GLY A 144 35.12 -15.44 -25.29
C GLY A 144 35.76 -14.25 -26.02
N GLY A 145 35.07 -13.11 -26.12
CA GLY A 145 35.68 -11.89 -26.66
C GLY A 145 36.75 -11.31 -25.72
N PRO A 146 37.72 -10.54 -26.24
CA PRO A 146 38.69 -9.83 -25.40
C PRO A 146 37.97 -8.98 -24.35
N SER A 147 38.56 -8.91 -23.16
CA SER A 147 38.01 -8.12 -22.05
C SER A 147 37.99 -6.64 -22.44
N LEU A 148 36.81 -6.13 -22.79
CA LEU A 148 36.59 -4.72 -23.13
C LEU A 148 37.01 -3.79 -21.99
N VAL A 149 36.98 -4.27 -20.75
CA VAL A 149 37.49 -3.55 -19.58
C VAL A 149 39.00 -3.44 -19.64
N ASP A 150 39.71 -4.50 -20.01
CA ASP A 150 41.17 -4.47 -20.12
C ASP A 150 41.63 -3.62 -21.30
N GLU A 151 40.91 -3.62 -22.43
CA GLU A 151 41.15 -2.69 -23.54
C GLU A 151 40.95 -1.22 -23.11
N LEU A 152 39.86 -0.91 -22.40
CA LEU A 152 39.58 0.43 -21.91
C LEU A 152 40.64 0.91 -20.89
N ILE A 153 41.08 0.01 -20.00
CA ILE A 153 42.15 0.30 -19.04
C ILE A 153 43.49 0.52 -19.77
N ALA A 154 43.79 -0.30 -20.78
CA ALA A 154 45.00 -0.17 -21.59
C ALA A 154 45.00 1.13 -22.41
N ASP A 155 43.85 1.53 -22.96
CA ASP A 155 43.68 2.81 -23.65
C ASP A 155 43.89 3.99 -22.69
N ARG A 156 43.26 4.00 -21.53
CA ARG A 156 43.47 5.06 -20.52
C ARG A 156 44.92 5.19 -20.10
N ARG A 157 45.64 4.08 -19.96
CA ARG A 157 47.06 4.09 -19.60
C ARG A 157 47.94 4.63 -20.72
N ARG A 158 47.62 4.30 -21.98
CA ARG A 158 48.30 4.85 -23.16
C ARG A 158 48.05 6.35 -23.33
N GLU A 159 46.84 6.80 -23.00
CA GLU A 159 46.46 8.21 -23.04
C GLU A 159 47.17 9.01 -21.95
N ALA A 160 47.15 8.53 -20.70
CA ALA A 160 47.87 9.16 -19.59
C ALA A 160 49.39 9.25 -19.83
N ALA A 161 50.01 8.22 -20.43
CA ALA A 161 51.43 8.25 -20.76
C ALA A 161 51.79 9.22 -21.91
N ARG A 162 50.82 9.60 -22.74
CA ARG A 162 51.01 10.64 -23.76
C ARG A 162 50.87 12.03 -23.16
N GLU A 163 49.90 12.21 -22.26
CA GLU A 163 49.71 13.48 -21.54
C GLU A 163 50.90 13.79 -20.62
N GLU A 164 51.48 12.79 -19.93
CA GLU A 164 52.70 12.97 -19.12
C GLU A 164 53.98 13.22 -19.95
N ALA A 165 53.96 12.97 -21.26
CA ALA A 165 55.10 13.20 -22.16
C ALA A 165 55.04 14.53 -22.91
N ASP A 166 53.87 15.19 -22.91
CA ASP A 166 53.63 16.50 -23.54
C ASP A 166 53.66 17.68 -22.53
N ASP A 167 53.84 17.40 -21.23
CA ASP A 167 54.02 18.37 -20.11
C ASP A 167 55.50 18.47 -19.68
#